data_AF-A0A7S1VSS4-F1
#
_entry.id   AF-A0A7S1VSS4-F1
#
_cell.length_a   1.000
_cell.length_b   1.000
_cell.length_c   1.000
_cell.angle_alpha   90.00
_cell.angle_beta   90.00
_cell.angle_gamma   90.00
#
_symmetry.space_group_name_H-M   'P 1'
#
loop_
_entity.id
_entity.type
_entity.pdbx_description
1 polymer ?
#
loop_
_entity_poly.entity_id
_entity_poly.type
_entity_poly.pdbx_seq_one_letter_code
_entity_poly.pdbx_strand_id
1 'polypeptide(L)'
;ECRYGYWSGIFWKKPASFLYEQNNLTEEAAFDLWLSKFVEEDNSQTSTGTTFSPRTYKFRETLEMFSCYHPSNFQSRFLTSNHPHPQDMDPAVGFEPNTTHALESLRSLDWFASQEFFHESKCVLIHRLILGAMRDAEHYRPSLETFLEEKCRCHNGTTAPIMDTSDVLQHHTEGHRSTMLDLSEDVLAKVAALTRSDVVMYKAALDDFTRAVVEVEASLGHRFMCDSSLNAVTMELAYLGMNVFETYHNHSKCSIQKRRKT
;
A
#
# COMPACT_ATOMS: atom_id res chain seq x y z
N GLU A 1 -1.60 -3.85 -22.16
CA GLU A 1 -1.70 -3.91 -20.70
C GLU A 1 -2.06 -5.38 -20.37
N CYS A 2 -1.50 -5.93 -19.30
CA CYS A 2 -1.59 -7.32 -18.86
C CYS A 2 -3.02 -7.75 -18.56
N ARG A 3 -3.88 -7.94 -19.56
CA ARG A 3 -5.28 -8.34 -19.31
C ARG A 3 -6.15 -7.35 -18.52
N TYR A 4 -5.56 -6.41 -17.83
CA TYR A 4 -5.98 -5.03 -17.75
C TYR A 4 -5.48 -4.47 -19.04
N GLY A 5 -6.37 -4.24 -19.98
CA GLY A 5 -6.08 -3.91 -21.35
C GLY A 5 -7.09 -2.87 -21.75
N TYR A 6 -6.86 -1.60 -21.41
CA TYR A 6 -6.85 -0.44 -22.29
C TYR A 6 -7.57 0.78 -21.68
N TRP A 7 -6.86 1.89 -21.47
CA TRP A 7 -7.41 3.25 -21.34
C TRP A 7 -7.86 3.85 -22.69
N SER A 8 -8.06 3.06 -23.77
CA SER A 8 -8.44 3.62 -25.07
C SER A 8 -9.23 2.70 -26.02
N GLY A 9 -10.16 1.86 -25.53
CA GLY A 9 -11.17 1.18 -26.37
C GLY A 9 -10.75 -0.02 -27.26
N ILE A 10 -11.51 -1.13 -27.14
CA ILE A 10 -11.62 -2.25 -28.09
C ILE A 10 -10.51 -3.33 -28.02
N PHE A 11 -10.72 -4.38 -27.20
CA PHE A 11 -10.73 -5.82 -27.54
C PHE A 11 -10.44 -6.70 -26.30
N TRP A 12 -11.47 -7.42 -25.82
CA TRP A 12 -11.37 -8.41 -24.74
C TRP A 12 -10.83 -9.75 -25.27
N LYS A 13 -9.59 -10.13 -24.94
CA LYS A 13 -9.08 -11.48 -25.21
C LYS A 13 -9.21 -12.37 -23.96
N LYS A 14 -10.32 -13.13 -23.88
CA LYS A 14 -10.70 -14.20 -22.89
C LYS A 14 -10.59 -13.76 -21.42
N PRO A 15 -11.01 -14.52 -20.39
CA PRO A 15 -10.55 -14.44 -18.99
C PRO A 15 -9.28 -15.31 -18.79
N ALA A 16 -8.30 -14.88 -18.00
CA ALA A 16 -7.17 -15.70 -17.61
C ALA A 16 -7.81 -16.34 -16.44
N SER A 17 -8.37 -17.52 -16.66
CA SER A 17 -8.79 -18.33 -15.54
C SER A 17 -7.59 -18.38 -14.61
N PHE A 18 -7.79 -17.83 -13.41
CA PHE A 18 -6.79 -17.90 -12.35
C PHE A 18 -6.40 -19.37 -12.17
N LEU A 19 -5.17 -19.62 -11.71
CA LEU A 19 -4.64 -20.99 -11.57
C LEU A 19 -5.57 -21.90 -10.74
N TYR A 20 -6.44 -21.35 -9.88
CA TYR A 20 -7.42 -22.12 -9.10
C TYR A 20 -8.51 -22.77 -9.97
N GLU A 21 -9.04 -22.09 -11.00
CA GLU A 21 -10.11 -22.63 -11.85
C GLU A 21 -9.63 -23.79 -12.71
N GLN A 22 -8.36 -23.76 -13.10
CA GLN A 22 -7.78 -24.80 -13.95
C GLN A 22 -7.33 -26.03 -13.16
N ASN A 23 -7.06 -25.89 -11.85
CA ASN A 23 -6.39 -26.93 -11.05
C ASN A 23 -7.18 -27.37 -9.80
N ASN A 24 -8.41 -26.89 -9.60
CA ASN A 24 -9.23 -27.20 -8.43
C ASN A 24 -8.49 -26.93 -7.09
N LEU A 25 -7.76 -25.82 -7.03
CA LEU A 25 -7.01 -25.39 -5.86
C LEU A 25 -7.84 -24.46 -4.98
N THR A 26 -7.54 -24.40 -3.69
CA THR A 26 -8.01 -23.30 -2.84
C THR A 26 -7.34 -21.99 -3.25
N GLU A 27 -7.91 -20.85 -2.86
CA GLU A 27 -7.32 -19.53 -3.14
C GLU A 27 -5.91 -19.41 -2.55
N GLU A 28 -5.70 -19.85 -1.31
CA GLU A 28 -4.37 -19.85 -0.67
C GLU A 28 -3.38 -20.75 -1.43
N ALA A 29 -3.79 -21.97 -1.81
CA ALA A 29 -2.90 -22.88 -2.55
C ALA A 29 -2.54 -22.34 -3.94
N ALA A 30 -3.47 -21.66 -4.61
CA ALA A 30 -3.21 -20.99 -5.88
C ALA A 30 -2.27 -19.79 -5.72
N PHE A 31 -2.43 -19.01 -4.65
CA PHE A 31 -1.55 -17.89 -4.31
C PHE A 31 -0.14 -18.39 -3.96
N ASP A 32 -0.04 -19.44 -3.16
CA ASP A 32 1.23 -20.07 -2.81
C ASP A 32 1.98 -20.62 -4.03
N LEU A 33 1.26 -21.30 -4.93
CA LEU A 33 1.80 -21.77 -6.20
C LEU A 33 2.27 -20.60 -7.08
N TRP A 34 1.56 -19.48 -7.08
CA TRP A 34 1.96 -18.27 -7.80
C TRP A 34 3.24 -17.67 -7.21
N LEU A 35 3.32 -17.51 -5.88
CA LEU A 35 4.51 -17.00 -5.19
C LEU A 35 5.74 -17.86 -5.49
N SER A 36 5.57 -19.18 -5.48
CA SER A 36 6.64 -20.16 -5.71
C SER A 36 7.28 -20.07 -7.10
N LYS A 37 6.68 -19.33 -8.04
CA LYS A 37 7.30 -19.00 -9.33
C LYS A 37 8.41 -17.96 -9.23
N PHE A 38 8.36 -17.09 -8.21
CA PHE A 38 9.24 -15.93 -8.07
C PHE A 38 10.25 -16.07 -6.94
N VAL A 39 10.10 -17.07 -6.08
CA VAL A 39 10.99 -17.31 -4.94
C VAL A 39 11.48 -18.75 -4.90
N GLU A 40 12.60 -18.95 -4.24
CA GLU A 40 13.16 -20.26 -3.92
C GLU A 40 13.64 -20.29 -2.47
N GLU A 41 13.65 -21.48 -1.88
CA GLU A 41 14.10 -21.68 -0.49
C GLU A 41 15.60 -21.38 -0.38
N ASP A 42 15.97 -20.60 0.63
CA ASP A 42 17.34 -20.21 0.88
C ASP A 42 18.04 -21.25 1.76
N ASN A 43 18.68 -22.23 1.12
CA ASN A 43 19.44 -23.29 1.77
C ASN A 43 20.78 -22.83 2.37
N SER A 44 21.14 -21.54 2.26
CA SER A 44 22.40 -21.03 2.81
C SER A 44 22.40 -20.95 4.34
N GLN A 45 21.22 -20.93 4.96
CA GLN A 45 21.07 -21.03 6.41
C GLN A 45 21.16 -22.49 6.84
N THR A 46 22.38 -22.98 7.04
CA THR A 46 22.61 -24.28 7.67
C THR A 46 22.12 -24.24 9.12
N SER A 47 20.98 -24.86 9.37
CA SER A 47 20.36 -25.00 10.69
C SER A 47 21.29 -25.83 11.58
N THR A 48 22.09 -25.15 12.40
CA THR A 48 23.06 -25.78 13.31
C THR A 48 22.46 -26.24 14.63
N GLY A 49 21.13 -26.40 14.74
CA GLY A 49 20.47 -26.81 15.97
C GLY A 49 19.07 -27.38 15.77
N THR A 50 18.66 -28.22 16.72
CA THR A 50 17.38 -28.95 16.80
C THR A 50 16.14 -28.07 16.98
N THR A 51 16.22 -26.78 16.69
CA THR A 51 15.11 -25.82 16.79
C THR A 51 14.56 -25.60 15.39
N PHE A 52 13.26 -25.83 15.20
CA PHE A 52 12.57 -25.58 13.94
C PHE A 52 12.75 -24.10 13.57
N SER A 53 13.66 -23.83 12.64
CA SER A 53 13.89 -22.48 12.14
C SER A 53 12.85 -22.20 11.05
N PRO A 54 12.18 -21.04 11.06
CA PRO A 54 11.28 -20.64 9.97
C PRO A 54 12.01 -20.75 8.63
N ARG A 55 11.30 -21.22 7.60
CA ARG A 55 11.85 -21.26 6.24
C ARG A 55 12.13 -19.85 5.77
N THR A 56 13.29 -19.68 5.14
CA THR A 56 13.68 -18.41 4.51
C THR A 56 13.67 -18.57 3.00
N TYR A 57 13.25 -17.52 2.31
CA TYR A 57 13.17 -17.49 0.86
C TYR A 57 14.02 -16.36 0.29
N LYS A 58 14.54 -16.58 -0.92
CA LYS A 58 15.18 -15.55 -1.73
C LYS A 58 14.51 -15.48 -3.10
N PHE A 59 14.70 -14.35 -3.77
CA PHE A 59 14.22 -14.17 -5.13
C PHE A 59 14.84 -15.17 -6.08
N ARG A 60 14.02 -15.67 -7.01
CA ARG A 60 14.52 -16.20 -8.27
C ARG A 60 14.85 -15.01 -9.15
N GLU A 61 16.13 -14.85 -9.50
CA GLU A 61 16.58 -13.85 -10.47
C GLU A 61 16.25 -14.29 -11.91
N THR A 62 14.98 -14.60 -12.16
CA THR A 62 14.47 -15.03 -13.46
C THR A 62 13.83 -13.87 -14.18
N LEU A 63 14.09 -13.72 -15.48
CA LEU A 63 13.32 -12.81 -16.34
C LEU A 63 11.88 -13.32 -16.62
N GLU A 64 11.44 -14.37 -15.92
CA GLU A 64 10.07 -14.85 -16.00
C GLU A 64 9.11 -13.78 -15.45
N MET A 65 8.40 -13.12 -16.35
CA MET A 65 7.38 -12.13 -16.03
C MET A 65 6.01 -12.80 -15.99
N PHE A 66 5.14 -12.36 -15.08
CA PHE A 66 3.73 -12.74 -15.14
C PHE A 66 3.02 -11.88 -16.19
N SER A 67 3.02 -12.36 -17.43
CA SER A 67 2.60 -11.60 -18.63
C SER A 67 3.46 -10.35 -18.91
N CYS A 68 3.35 -9.29 -18.11
CA CYS A 68 3.98 -7.98 -18.34
C CYS A 68 4.30 -7.23 -17.04
N TYR A 69 4.40 -7.93 -15.91
CA TYR A 69 4.97 -7.37 -14.69
C TYR A 69 5.73 -8.44 -13.91
N HIS A 70 6.64 -7.99 -13.06
CA HIS A 70 7.30 -8.82 -12.05
C HIS A 70 6.90 -8.33 -10.66
N PRO A 71 6.42 -9.20 -9.75
CA PRO A 71 5.86 -8.76 -8.47
C PRO A 71 6.90 -8.33 -7.45
N SER A 72 8.19 -8.59 -7.69
CA SER A 72 9.24 -8.23 -6.74
C SER A 72 9.39 -6.73 -6.56
N ASN A 73 9.23 -6.29 -5.31
CA ASN A 73 9.50 -4.92 -4.89
C ASN A 73 8.87 -3.89 -5.83
N PHE A 74 7.61 -4.13 -6.20
CA PHE A 74 6.92 -3.44 -7.27
C PHE A 74 6.88 -1.92 -7.05
N GLN A 75 6.56 -1.48 -5.83
CA GLN A 75 6.41 -0.06 -5.53
C GLN A 75 7.76 0.67 -5.48
N SER A 76 8.76 0.07 -4.84
CA SER A 76 10.10 0.65 -4.76
C SER A 76 10.80 0.64 -6.12
N ARG A 77 10.52 -0.35 -6.98
CA ARG A 77 10.93 -0.32 -8.39
C ARG A 77 10.27 0.82 -9.14
N PHE A 78 8.96 1.03 -8.93
CA PHE A 78 8.26 2.16 -9.55
C PHE A 78 8.93 3.51 -9.26
N LEU A 79 9.39 3.70 -8.03
CA LEU A 79 10.02 4.95 -7.59
C LEU A 79 11.51 5.10 -7.97
N THR A 80 12.14 4.04 -8.48
CA THR A 80 13.58 4.05 -8.82
C THR A 80 13.87 3.81 -10.29
N SER A 81 12.88 3.30 -11.03
CA SER A 81 13.06 2.97 -12.44
C SER A 81 13.00 4.21 -13.33
N ASN A 82 13.96 4.30 -14.25
CA ASN A 82 13.94 5.26 -15.35
C ASN A 82 13.29 4.67 -16.62
N HIS A 83 12.79 3.44 -16.56
CA HIS A 83 12.20 2.75 -17.70
C HIS A 83 10.76 3.25 -17.96
N PRO A 84 10.31 3.38 -19.22
CA PRO A 84 8.93 3.76 -19.55
C PRO A 84 7.86 2.80 -18.98
N HIS A 85 8.26 1.57 -18.69
CA HIS A 85 7.47 0.56 -18.01
C HIS A 85 8.17 0.21 -16.70
N PRO A 86 7.98 1.01 -15.65
CA PRO A 86 8.74 0.87 -14.40
C PRO A 86 8.49 -0.47 -13.67
N GLN A 87 7.40 -1.16 -14.02
CA GLN A 87 7.08 -2.51 -13.55
C GLN A 87 7.87 -3.64 -14.23
N ASP A 88 8.56 -3.34 -15.33
CA ASP A 88 9.37 -4.33 -16.05
C ASP A 88 10.72 -4.52 -15.35
N MET A 89 11.26 -5.73 -15.46
CA MET A 89 12.61 -6.03 -15.01
C MET A 89 13.59 -5.55 -16.07
N ASP A 90 14.35 -4.51 -15.78
CA ASP A 90 15.53 -4.14 -16.56
C ASP A 90 16.75 -4.89 -16.02
N PRO A 91 17.34 -5.85 -16.79
CA PRO A 91 18.53 -6.58 -16.36
C PRO A 91 19.71 -5.68 -16.01
N ALA A 92 19.77 -4.46 -16.56
CA ALA A 92 20.83 -3.50 -16.28
C ALA A 92 20.68 -2.78 -14.93
N VAL A 93 19.45 -2.69 -14.41
CA VAL A 93 19.14 -2.02 -13.13
C VAL A 93 19.19 -3.00 -11.95
N GLY A 94 19.13 -4.30 -12.25
CA GLY A 94 19.15 -5.37 -11.24
C GLY A 94 17.77 -5.70 -10.68
N PHE A 95 17.70 -6.85 -10.00
CA PHE A 95 16.45 -7.39 -9.46
C PHE A 95 15.97 -6.65 -8.21
N GLU A 96 16.88 -6.18 -7.36
CA GLU A 96 16.55 -5.48 -6.12
C GLU A 96 16.69 -3.96 -6.35
N PRO A 97 15.63 -3.15 -6.17
CA PRO A 97 15.74 -1.70 -6.28
C PRO A 97 16.54 -1.11 -5.12
N ASN A 98 17.19 0.03 -5.35
CA ASN A 98 17.89 0.74 -4.28
C ASN A 98 16.87 1.38 -3.31
N THR A 99 16.70 0.79 -2.13
CA THR A 99 15.73 1.23 -1.13
C THR A 99 15.95 2.67 -0.67
N THR A 100 17.22 3.12 -0.56
CA THR A 100 17.54 4.51 -0.19
C THR A 100 17.02 5.47 -1.26
N HIS A 101 17.30 5.18 -2.53
CA HIS A 101 16.79 5.99 -3.64
C HIS A 101 15.27 5.97 -3.71
N ALA A 102 14.62 4.82 -3.47
CA ALA A 102 13.15 4.73 -3.42
C ALA A 102 12.55 5.63 -2.33
N LEU A 103 13.17 5.67 -1.14
CA LEU A 103 12.75 6.54 -0.03
C LEU A 103 12.97 8.03 -0.34
N GLU A 104 14.07 8.37 -1.01
CA GLU A 104 14.33 9.74 -1.47
C GLU A 104 13.31 10.17 -2.51
N SER A 105 13.05 9.33 -3.51
CA SER A 105 12.01 9.56 -4.52
C SER A 105 10.63 9.73 -3.88
N LEU A 106 10.24 8.84 -2.96
CA LEU A 106 8.98 8.94 -2.22
C LEU A 106 8.85 10.30 -1.50
N ARG A 107 9.90 10.72 -0.79
CA ARG A 107 9.92 12.00 -0.05
C ARG A 107 9.97 13.23 -0.94
N SER A 108 10.42 13.07 -2.19
CA SER A 108 10.41 14.13 -3.19
C SER A 108 9.04 14.39 -3.80
N LEU A 109 8.08 13.46 -3.62
CA LEU A 109 6.72 13.65 -4.08
C LEU A 109 6.04 14.78 -3.28
N ASP A 110 5.31 15.64 -3.97
CA ASP A 110 4.49 16.66 -3.32
C ASP A 110 3.39 16.05 -2.45
N TRP A 111 2.91 14.85 -2.80
CA TRP A 111 1.89 14.12 -2.06
C TRP A 111 1.82 12.66 -2.51
N PHE A 112 1.39 11.78 -1.61
CA PHE A 112 1.03 10.40 -1.89
C PHE A 112 -0.18 9.97 -1.03
N ALA A 113 -0.87 8.92 -1.44
CA ALA A 113 -2.03 8.34 -0.76
C ALA A 113 -1.72 6.96 -0.19
N SER A 114 -2.53 6.54 0.79
CA SER A 114 -2.62 5.14 1.22
C SER A 114 -3.98 4.59 0.81
N GLN A 115 -3.98 3.37 0.26
CA GLN A 115 -5.21 2.69 -0.15
C GLN A 115 -6.04 2.27 1.06
N GLU A 116 -5.38 1.87 2.14
CA GLU A 116 -5.97 1.49 3.42
C GLU A 116 -6.69 2.65 4.10
N PHE A 117 -6.28 3.88 3.77
CA PHE A 117 -6.83 5.13 4.27
C PHE A 117 -7.29 6.03 3.11
N PHE A 118 -8.05 5.48 2.17
CA PHE A 118 -8.44 6.22 0.96
C PHE A 118 -9.27 7.47 1.25
N HIS A 119 -10.19 7.42 2.22
CA HIS A 119 -10.97 8.59 2.64
C HIS A 119 -10.07 9.67 3.27
N GLU A 120 -9.22 9.27 4.19
CA GLU A 120 -8.29 10.17 4.88
C GLU A 120 -7.26 10.75 3.91
N SER A 121 -6.84 9.97 2.90
CA SER A 121 -6.01 10.43 1.79
C SER A 121 -6.69 11.54 0.99
N LYS A 122 -7.99 11.40 0.68
CA LYS A 122 -8.78 12.48 0.06
C LYS A 122 -8.79 13.73 0.94
N CYS A 123 -9.04 13.59 2.24
CA CYS A 123 -9.05 14.72 3.18
C CYS A 123 -7.71 15.47 3.21
N VAL A 124 -6.59 14.75 3.28
CA VAL A 124 -5.25 15.35 3.22
C VAL A 124 -5.01 16.06 1.89
N LEU A 125 -5.36 15.44 0.76
CA LEU A 125 -5.20 16.04 -0.56
C LEU A 125 -6.00 17.35 -0.70
N ILE A 126 -7.28 17.31 -0.34
CA ILE A 126 -8.18 18.47 -0.47
C ILE A 126 -7.70 19.62 0.40
N HIS A 127 -7.24 19.36 1.63
CA HIS A 127 -6.64 20.38 2.49
C HIS A 127 -5.38 21.00 1.88
N ARG A 128 -4.48 20.18 1.31
CA ARG A 128 -3.29 20.67 0.60
C ARG A 128 -3.67 21.52 -0.61
N LEU A 129 -4.69 21.15 -1.38
CA LEU A 129 -5.17 21.93 -2.52
C LEU A 129 -5.71 23.30 -2.09
N ILE A 130 -6.37 23.40 -0.95
CA ILE A 130 -6.87 24.68 -0.41
C ILE A 130 -5.72 25.58 0.09
N LEU A 131 -4.70 25.00 0.75
CA LEU A 131 -3.58 25.75 1.29
C LEU A 131 -2.55 26.16 0.22
N GLY A 132 -2.25 25.25 -0.70
CA GLY A 132 -1.28 25.47 -1.76
C GLY A 132 -1.87 26.15 -2.98
N ALA A 133 -3.17 26.48 -2.96
CA ALA A 133 -4.02 26.71 -4.13
C ALA A 133 -3.28 27.31 -5.32
N MET A 134 -3.16 26.46 -6.35
CA MET A 134 -3.16 26.84 -7.75
C MET A 134 -4.08 28.06 -7.88
N ARG A 135 -3.55 29.19 -8.34
CA ARG A 135 -4.23 30.50 -8.31
C ARG A 135 -5.64 30.47 -8.92
N ASP A 136 -5.92 29.48 -9.75
CA ASP A 136 -7.17 29.30 -10.48
C ASP A 136 -8.22 28.45 -9.72
N ALA A 137 -7.87 27.85 -8.58
CA ALA A 137 -8.77 27.01 -7.78
C ALA A 137 -9.66 27.81 -6.81
N GLU A 138 -9.54 29.14 -6.77
CA GLU A 138 -10.33 30.00 -5.88
C GLU A 138 -11.85 29.80 -6.08
N HIS A 139 -12.27 29.53 -7.32
CA HIS A 139 -13.67 29.23 -7.65
C HIS A 139 -14.20 27.97 -6.94
N TYR A 140 -13.34 26.97 -6.72
CA TYR A 140 -13.72 25.71 -6.08
C TYR A 140 -13.57 25.72 -4.57
N ARG A 141 -12.88 26.73 -4.02
CA ARG A 141 -12.54 26.81 -2.60
C ARG A 141 -13.74 26.61 -1.67
N PRO A 142 -14.91 27.25 -1.87
CA PRO A 142 -16.05 27.04 -0.97
C PRO A 142 -16.51 25.58 -0.93
N SER A 143 -16.60 24.92 -2.10
CA SER A 143 -17.01 23.52 -2.18
C SER A 143 -16.00 22.57 -1.53
N LEU A 144 -14.71 22.87 -1.65
CA LEU A 144 -13.64 22.10 -1.01
C LEU A 144 -13.64 22.29 0.52
N GLU A 145 -13.87 23.51 1.00
CA GLU A 145 -14.01 23.81 2.43
C GLU A 145 -15.24 23.08 3.00
N THR A 146 -16.38 23.11 2.31
CA THR A 146 -17.57 22.32 2.68
C THR A 146 -17.27 20.82 2.71
N PHE A 147 -16.49 20.29 1.75
CA PHE A 147 -16.09 18.88 1.78
C PHE A 147 -15.28 18.54 3.04
N LEU A 148 -14.29 19.36 3.40
CA LEU A 148 -13.51 19.16 4.63
C LEU A 148 -14.40 19.26 5.87
N GLU A 149 -15.32 20.20 5.91
CA GLU A 149 -16.20 20.40 7.06
C GLU A 149 -17.24 19.28 7.22
N GLU A 150 -17.78 18.74 6.15
CA GLU A 150 -18.88 17.77 6.22
C GLU A 150 -18.42 16.32 6.08
N LYS A 151 -17.40 16.07 5.25
CA LYS A 151 -16.99 14.71 4.87
C LYS A 151 -15.72 14.27 5.59
N CYS A 152 -14.86 15.19 6.00
CA CYS A 152 -13.64 14.86 6.76
C CYS A 152 -13.88 14.91 8.26
N ARG A 153 -14.76 14.02 8.76
CA ARG A 153 -15.04 13.90 10.19
C ARG A 153 -15.15 12.45 10.62
N CYS A 154 -14.50 12.14 11.74
CA CYS A 154 -14.73 10.88 12.43
C CYS A 154 -15.98 11.00 13.33
N HIS A 155 -17.04 10.27 13.01
CA HIS A 155 -18.29 10.28 13.79
C HIS A 155 -18.24 9.22 14.89
N ASN A 156 -17.88 9.63 16.12
CA ASN A 156 -18.02 8.89 17.41
C ASN A 156 -18.12 7.35 17.34
N GLY A 157 -17.17 6.69 16.66
CA GLY A 157 -17.04 5.23 16.65
C GLY A 157 -18.12 4.46 15.88
N THR A 158 -19.10 5.13 15.27
CA THR A 158 -19.98 4.49 14.28
C THR A 158 -19.23 4.44 12.96
N THR A 159 -19.08 3.21 12.46
CA THR A 159 -18.50 2.78 11.16
C THR A 159 -18.16 3.92 10.21
N ALA A 160 -16.91 3.92 9.76
CA ALA A 160 -16.37 4.78 8.71
C ALA A 160 -17.47 5.19 7.72
N PRO A 161 -17.58 6.48 7.35
CA PRO A 161 -18.60 6.92 6.40
C PRO A 161 -18.58 5.93 5.25
N ILE A 162 -19.73 5.26 5.05
CA ILE A 162 -19.91 4.28 3.98
C ILE A 162 -19.35 4.98 2.75
N MET A 163 -18.18 4.55 2.28
CA MET A 163 -17.68 5.05 1.02
C MET A 163 -18.82 4.79 0.07
N ASP A 164 -19.34 5.87 -0.51
CA ASP A 164 -20.31 5.72 -1.57
C ASP A 164 -19.61 4.85 -2.60
N THR A 165 -20.03 3.59 -2.70
CA THR A 165 -19.36 2.58 -3.52
C THR A 165 -19.42 2.97 -5.00
N SER A 166 -20.23 3.97 -5.35
CA SER A 166 -20.23 4.59 -6.68
C SER A 166 -18.92 5.31 -7.03
N ASP A 167 -18.10 5.71 -6.05
CA ASP A 167 -16.81 6.38 -6.26
C ASP A 167 -15.62 5.41 -6.34
N VAL A 168 -15.80 4.14 -5.96
CA VAL A 168 -14.76 3.13 -6.05
C VAL A 168 -14.95 2.39 -7.36
N LEU A 169 -14.19 2.80 -8.38
CA LEU A 169 -14.08 2.02 -9.60
C LEU A 169 -13.40 0.69 -9.25
N GLN A 170 -14.20 -0.30 -8.90
CA GLN A 170 -13.72 -1.63 -8.53
C GLN A 170 -13.27 -2.34 -9.80
N HIS A 171 -12.00 -2.15 -10.14
CA HIS A 171 -11.44 -2.78 -11.33
C HIS A 171 -11.32 -4.31 -11.17
N HIS A 172 -11.30 -4.84 -9.94
CA HIS A 172 -11.22 -6.27 -9.65
C HIS A 172 -12.19 -6.63 -8.50
N THR A 173 -13.38 -7.16 -8.83
CA THR A 173 -14.25 -7.85 -7.86
C THR A 173 -13.69 -9.22 -7.47
N GLU A 174 -12.87 -9.81 -8.34
CA GLU A 174 -12.25 -11.12 -8.18
C GLU A 174 -10.75 -10.93 -7.93
N GLY A 175 -10.25 -11.38 -6.76
CA GLY A 175 -8.83 -11.35 -6.43
C GLY A 175 -8.43 -10.55 -5.18
N HIS A 176 -9.38 -9.97 -4.45
CA HIS A 176 -9.12 -9.42 -3.12
C HIS A 176 -9.39 -10.49 -2.05
N ARG A 177 -8.33 -10.99 -1.42
CA ARG A 177 -8.46 -11.74 -0.16
C ARG A 177 -9.02 -10.81 0.91
N SER A 178 -9.90 -11.35 1.76
CA SER A 178 -10.52 -10.59 2.84
C SER A 178 -9.54 -10.19 3.94
N THR A 179 -8.46 -10.95 4.13
CA THR A 179 -7.38 -10.63 5.08
C THR A 179 -6.10 -11.40 4.80
N MET A 180 -4.96 -10.77 5.11
CA MET A 180 -3.64 -11.42 5.16
C MET A 180 -3.42 -12.25 6.44
N LEU A 181 -4.25 -12.07 7.47
CA LEU A 181 -4.12 -12.76 8.77
C LEU A 181 -4.21 -14.28 8.68
N ASP A 182 -4.92 -14.79 7.68
CA ASP A 182 -5.18 -16.23 7.54
C ASP A 182 -4.11 -16.97 6.73
N LEU A 183 -3.01 -16.31 6.34
CA LEU A 183 -1.93 -16.94 5.59
C LEU A 183 -1.01 -17.76 6.49
N SER A 184 -0.61 -18.94 5.99
CA SER A 184 0.45 -19.71 6.63
C SER A 184 1.79 -18.95 6.69
N GLU A 185 2.60 -19.27 7.71
CA GLU A 185 3.93 -18.66 7.90
C GLU A 185 4.85 -18.85 6.68
N ASP A 186 4.73 -19.99 5.99
CA ASP A 186 5.46 -20.30 4.75
C ASP A 186 5.12 -19.30 3.63
N VAL A 187 3.82 -19.04 3.42
CA VAL A 187 3.33 -18.07 2.43
C VAL A 187 3.76 -16.65 2.80
N LEU A 188 3.65 -16.27 4.07
CA LEU A 188 4.11 -14.96 4.56
C LEU A 188 5.63 -14.79 4.36
N ALA A 189 6.43 -15.84 4.55
CA ALA A 189 7.87 -15.79 4.30
C ALA A 189 8.19 -15.58 2.80
N LYS A 190 7.40 -16.18 1.90
CA LYS A 190 7.51 -15.92 0.45
C LYS A 190 7.12 -14.49 0.08
N VAL A 191 6.04 -13.96 0.65
CA VAL A 191 5.61 -12.56 0.47
C VAL A 191 6.69 -11.60 0.99
N ALA A 192 7.23 -11.86 2.18
CA ALA A 192 8.29 -11.07 2.78
C ALA A 192 9.54 -11.07 1.91
N ALA A 193 9.92 -12.23 1.35
CA ALA A 193 10.99 -12.31 0.38
C ALA A 193 10.70 -11.45 -0.85
N LEU A 194 9.45 -11.43 -1.36
CA LEU A 194 9.09 -10.66 -2.55
C LEU A 194 9.04 -9.14 -2.37
N THR A 195 8.82 -8.68 -1.15
CA THR A 195 8.47 -7.28 -0.85
C THR A 195 9.47 -6.60 0.07
N ARG A 196 10.68 -7.14 0.25
CA ARG A 196 11.67 -6.64 1.23
C ARG A 196 11.90 -5.13 1.16
N SER A 197 12.15 -4.60 -0.05
CA SER A 197 12.35 -3.16 -0.25
C SER A 197 11.04 -2.38 -0.12
N ASP A 198 9.93 -2.95 -0.60
CA ASP A 198 8.59 -2.35 -0.48
C ASP A 198 8.16 -2.20 0.97
N VAL A 199 8.45 -3.17 1.85
CA VAL A 199 8.09 -3.11 3.27
C VAL A 199 8.80 -1.96 3.97
N VAL A 200 10.08 -1.73 3.69
CA VAL A 200 10.83 -0.60 4.25
C VAL A 200 10.21 0.72 3.79
N MET A 201 9.94 0.83 2.50
CA MET A 201 9.35 2.02 1.89
C MET A 201 7.93 2.29 2.39
N TYR A 202 7.08 1.26 2.44
CA TYR A 202 5.71 1.32 2.89
C TYR A 202 5.62 1.73 4.37
N LYS A 203 6.50 1.19 5.23
CA LYS A 203 6.62 1.61 6.63
C LYS A 203 6.91 3.10 6.76
N ALA A 204 7.87 3.60 5.99
CA ALA A 204 8.22 5.02 5.99
C ALA A 204 7.06 5.88 5.43
N ALA A 205 6.44 5.45 4.33
CA ALA A 205 5.29 6.13 3.73
C ALA A 205 4.14 6.24 4.73
N LEU A 206 3.82 5.16 5.45
CA LEU A 206 2.71 5.17 6.39
C LEU A 206 2.99 6.03 7.63
N ASP A 207 4.24 6.06 8.11
CA ASP A 207 4.64 6.98 9.18
C ASP A 207 4.49 8.45 8.73
N ASP A 208 5.00 8.80 7.55
CA ASP A 208 4.89 10.17 7.02
C ASP A 208 3.41 10.54 6.71
N PHE A 209 2.61 9.60 6.21
CA PHE A 209 1.17 9.80 5.98
C PHE A 209 0.41 10.05 7.27
N THR A 210 0.61 9.21 8.30
CA THR A 210 -0.06 9.38 9.60
C THR A 210 0.33 10.71 10.26
N ARG A 211 1.57 11.16 10.08
CA ARG A 211 2.01 12.49 10.51
C ARG A 211 1.26 13.60 9.76
N ALA A 212 1.16 13.50 8.43
CA ALA A 212 0.42 14.48 7.62
C ALA A 212 -1.06 14.56 8.01
N VAL A 213 -1.71 13.42 8.26
CA VAL A 213 -3.08 13.36 8.79
C VAL A 213 -3.20 14.16 10.09
N VAL A 214 -2.31 13.91 11.06
CA VAL A 214 -2.32 14.63 12.36
C VAL A 214 -2.14 16.13 12.17
N GLU A 215 -1.28 16.56 11.25
CA GLU A 215 -1.08 17.98 10.94
C GLU A 215 -2.35 18.63 10.36
N VAL A 216 -3.02 17.93 9.44
CA VAL A 216 -4.30 18.40 8.86
C VAL A 216 -5.40 18.45 9.90
N GLU A 217 -5.59 17.40 10.71
CA GLU A 217 -6.57 17.39 11.81
C GLU A 217 -6.33 18.52 12.79
N ALA A 218 -5.07 18.79 13.11
CA ALA A 218 -4.69 19.89 13.96
C ALA A 218 -5.09 21.24 13.31
N SER A 219 -4.88 21.40 12.00
CA SER A 219 -5.30 22.60 11.25
C SER A 219 -6.82 22.75 11.17
N LEU A 220 -7.56 21.66 11.03
CA LEU A 220 -9.03 21.65 10.91
C LEU A 220 -9.74 21.75 12.26
N GLY A 221 -9.02 21.52 13.37
CA GLY A 221 -9.58 21.55 14.73
C GLY A 221 -10.48 20.36 15.06
N HIS A 222 -10.46 19.30 14.25
CA HIS A 222 -11.22 18.08 14.48
C HIS A 222 -10.54 16.87 13.83
N ARG A 223 -10.90 15.67 14.30
CA ARG A 223 -10.37 14.40 13.77
C ARG A 223 -11.19 13.89 12.60
N PHE A 224 -10.52 13.29 11.62
CA PHE A 224 -11.12 12.51 10.54
C PHE A 224 -10.54 11.10 10.44
N MET A 225 -9.38 10.83 11.04
CA MET A 225 -8.84 9.49 11.21
C MET A 225 -9.50 8.79 12.39
N CYS A 226 -10.32 7.78 12.11
CA CYS A 226 -11.04 7.04 13.14
C CYS A 226 -10.22 5.90 13.78
N ASP A 227 -10.39 5.71 15.08
CA ASP A 227 -9.77 4.61 15.84
C ASP A 227 -10.16 3.24 15.27
N SER A 228 -11.39 3.10 14.73
CA SER A 228 -11.83 1.87 14.06
C SER A 228 -11.01 1.56 12.81
N SER A 229 -10.73 2.57 11.97
CA SER A 229 -9.91 2.41 10.77
C SER A 229 -8.47 2.07 11.16
N LEU A 230 -7.91 2.78 12.14
CA LEU A 230 -6.57 2.52 12.65
C LEU A 230 -6.42 1.09 13.19
N ASN A 231 -7.40 0.60 13.95
CA ASN A 231 -7.39 -0.78 14.47
C ASN A 231 -7.50 -1.82 13.36
N ALA A 232 -8.44 -1.63 12.41
CA ALA A 232 -8.61 -2.55 11.29
C ALA A 232 -7.32 -2.68 10.46
N VAL A 233 -6.70 -1.56 10.12
CA VAL A 233 -5.45 -1.54 9.36
C VAL A 233 -4.27 -2.08 10.19
N THR A 234 -4.24 -1.81 11.51
CA THR A 234 -3.22 -2.40 12.40
C THR A 234 -3.30 -3.91 12.42
N MET A 235 -4.51 -4.48 12.45
CA MET A 235 -4.69 -5.93 12.36
C MET A 235 -4.22 -6.46 11.00
N GLU A 236 -4.65 -5.84 9.91
CA GLU A 236 -4.30 -6.29 8.55
C GLU A 236 -2.79 -6.24 8.28
N LEU A 237 -2.09 -5.24 8.84
CA LEU A 237 -0.65 -5.04 8.66
C LEU A 237 0.21 -5.67 9.76
N ALA A 238 -0.38 -6.49 10.64
CA ALA A 238 0.35 -7.10 11.75
C ALA A 238 1.54 -7.96 11.27
N TYR A 239 1.42 -8.61 10.12
CA TYR A 239 2.49 -9.40 9.51
C TYR A 239 3.73 -8.58 9.12
N LEU A 240 3.58 -7.25 8.97
CA LEU A 240 4.71 -6.34 8.76
C LEU A 240 5.36 -5.88 10.07
N GLY A 241 4.83 -6.29 11.22
CA GLY A 241 5.28 -5.80 12.54
C GLY A 241 5.00 -4.31 12.73
N MET A 242 3.87 -3.83 12.20
CA MET A 242 3.45 -2.43 12.30
C MET A 242 2.29 -2.28 13.28
N ASN A 243 2.31 -1.20 14.06
CA ASN A 243 1.19 -0.78 14.91
C ASN A 243 0.77 0.64 14.52
N VAL A 244 -0.10 0.73 13.50
CA VAL A 244 -0.51 2.01 12.90
C VAL A 244 -1.27 2.88 13.91
N PHE A 245 -2.09 2.24 14.75
CA PHE A 245 -2.79 2.88 15.84
C PHE A 245 -1.84 3.61 16.79
N GLU A 246 -0.80 2.90 17.26
CA GLU A 246 0.21 3.48 18.15
C GLU A 246 1.01 4.60 17.46
N THR A 247 1.44 4.38 16.22
CA THR A 247 2.16 5.39 15.42
C THR A 247 1.36 6.70 15.33
N TYR A 248 0.09 6.62 14.94
CA TYR A 248 -0.80 7.78 14.85
C TYR A 248 -0.95 8.52 16.18
N HIS A 249 -1.19 7.79 17.28
CA HIS A 249 -1.35 8.41 18.60
C HIS A 249 -0.06 9.03 19.13
N ASN A 250 1.10 8.49 18.77
CA ASN A 250 2.39 9.09 19.10
C ASN A 250 2.58 10.42 18.37
N HIS A 251 2.26 10.48 17.07
CA HIS A 251 2.28 11.74 16.31
C HIS A 251 1.30 12.77 16.88
N SER A 252 0.08 12.35 17.22
CA SER A 252 -0.94 13.19 17.85
C SER A 252 -0.45 13.83 19.16
N LYS A 253 0.16 13.04 20.05
CA LYS A 253 0.72 13.54 21.32
C LYS A 253 1.82 14.60 21.09
N CYS A 254 2.72 14.34 20.14
CA CYS A 254 3.79 15.27 19.78
C CYS A 254 3.26 16.60 19.23
N SER A 255 2.21 16.56 18.39
CA SER A 255 1.56 17.76 17.84
C SER A 255 0.95 18.64 18.95
N ILE A 256 0.25 18.03 19.91
CA ILE A 256 -0.35 18.75 21.06
C ILE A 256 0.71 19.44 21.91
N GLN A 257 1.85 18.77 22.15
CA GLN A 257 2.93 19.35 22.95
C GLN A 257 3.59 20.56 22.27
N LYS A 258 3.74 20.55 20.94
CA LYS A 258 4.29 21.69 20.19
C LYS A 258 3.41 22.94 20.34
N ARG A 259 2.08 22.78 20.27
CA ARG A 259 1.11 23.89 20.41
C ARG A 259 1.08 24.54 21.79
N ARG A 260 1.40 23.79 22.85
CA ARG A 260 1.44 24.35 24.22
C ARG A 260 2.66 25.23 24.48
N LYS A 261 3.68 25.17 23.62
CA LYS A 261 4.94 25.91 23.76
C LYS A 261 5.01 27.19 22.92
N THR A 262 4.08 27.36 22.00
CA THR A 262 3.93 28.53 21.13
C THR A 262 2.83 29.44 21.65
#